data_AF-A0A837DF38-F1
#
_entry.id   AF-A0A837DF38-F1
#
_cell.length_a   1.000
_cell.length_b   1.000
_cell.length_c   1.000
_cell.angle_alpha   90.00
_cell.angle_beta   90.00
_cell.angle_gamma   90.00
#
_symmetry.space_group_name_H-M   'P 1'
#
loop_
_entity.id
_entity.type
_entity.pdbx_description
1 polymer ?
#
loop_
_entity_poly.entity_id
_entity_poly.type
_entity_poly.pdbx_seq_one_letter_code
_entity_poly.pdbx_strand_id
1 'polypeptide(L)'
;MLSAFNTVPFYRERWALDGRTEPTLVPGRKGRHDGATEPELLTRTVVDLVPLAGGETRIDPARGLGRVLPTARRVRPGTLVVIVDPAVPTPPVDLPRGLRGCVVNPETLADDTSSGAVVELVSAVRRGEPVLVVGGDKDLARLCSALPQESAHRIDRLPHRSLSELDGGPYGVLHDPLLGYFGAFRECGRWHLDWRRVYARRTRSGLAFTLLTQRSPMLVDVLVDGGVRAEIRPCPRHGTPVVSP
;
A
#
# COMPACT_ATOMS: atom_id res chain seq x y z
N MET A 1 20.82 -20.96 9.17
CA MET A 1 19.39 -20.92 9.58
C MET A 1 19.11 -19.86 10.65
N LEU A 2 20.02 -19.61 11.60
CA LEU A 2 19.92 -18.51 12.60
C LEU A 2 19.92 -17.08 12.02
N SER A 3 20.55 -16.85 10.86
CA SER A 3 20.68 -15.49 10.28
C SER A 3 19.35 -14.87 9.87
N ALA A 4 18.46 -15.62 9.22
CA ALA A 4 17.14 -15.12 8.84
C ALA A 4 16.25 -14.83 10.07
N PHE A 5 16.38 -15.64 11.12
CA PHE A 5 15.65 -15.46 12.38
C PHE A 5 16.10 -14.21 13.15
N ASN A 6 17.37 -13.85 13.04
CA ASN A 6 17.90 -12.61 13.60
C ASN A 6 17.51 -11.35 12.80
N THR A 7 17.03 -11.50 11.56
CA THR A 7 16.73 -10.38 10.65
C THR A 7 15.25 -10.19 10.35
N VAL A 8 14.35 -11.05 10.86
CA VAL A 8 12.90 -10.96 10.66
C VAL A 8 12.21 -10.72 12.02
N PRO A 9 12.08 -9.45 12.46
CA PRO A 9 11.66 -9.09 13.82
C PRO A 9 10.28 -9.60 14.19
N PHE A 10 9.32 -9.51 13.26
CA PHE A 10 7.91 -9.81 13.51
C PHE A 10 7.66 -11.24 14.05
N TYR A 11 8.34 -12.24 13.49
CA TYR A 11 8.18 -13.63 13.94
C TYR A 11 8.87 -13.89 15.28
N ARG A 12 10.00 -13.24 15.56
CA ARG A 12 10.72 -13.41 16.83
C ARG A 12 10.02 -12.71 18.00
N GLU A 13 9.49 -11.52 17.76
CA GLU A 13 8.81 -10.70 18.77
C GLU A 13 7.50 -11.34 19.20
N ARG A 14 6.68 -11.81 18.25
CA ARG A 14 5.49 -12.60 18.56
C ARG A 14 5.81 -13.91 19.27
N TRP A 15 6.90 -14.58 18.89
CA TRP A 15 7.35 -15.81 19.55
C TRP A 15 7.81 -15.57 20.99
N ALA A 16 8.46 -14.44 21.26
CA ALA A 16 8.93 -14.04 22.58
C ALA A 16 7.78 -13.62 23.52
N LEU A 17 6.73 -12.98 23.00
CA LEU A 17 5.52 -12.62 23.77
C LEU A 17 4.77 -13.84 24.34
N ASP A 18 4.93 -15.02 23.74
CA ASP A 18 4.41 -16.30 24.25
C ASP A 18 5.33 -16.98 25.28
N GLY A 19 6.35 -16.28 25.81
CA GLY A 19 7.29 -16.79 26.82
C GLY A 19 8.32 -17.79 26.28
N ARG A 20 8.56 -17.82 24.97
CA ARG A 20 9.45 -18.78 24.31
C ARG A 20 10.76 -18.12 23.89
N THR A 21 11.88 -18.72 24.26
CA THR A 21 13.23 -18.16 24.07
C THR A 21 13.91 -18.61 22.76
N GLU A 22 13.52 -19.76 22.20
CA GLU A 22 14.06 -20.27 20.93
C GLU A 22 12.95 -20.79 19.99
N PRO A 23 13.05 -20.55 18.66
CA PRO A 23 12.10 -21.05 17.68
C PRO A 23 12.28 -22.55 17.45
N THR A 24 11.56 -23.37 18.21
CA THR A 24 11.49 -24.80 17.92
C THR A 24 10.55 -25.04 16.74
N LEU A 25 11.11 -25.26 15.55
CA LEU A 25 10.34 -25.83 14.44
C LEU A 25 9.89 -27.24 14.84
N VAL A 26 8.59 -27.41 15.08
CA VAL A 26 8.03 -28.74 15.35
C VAL A 26 7.81 -29.45 14.02
N PRO A 27 8.55 -30.53 13.70
CA PRO A 27 8.38 -31.24 12.44
C PRO A 27 6.92 -31.63 12.21
N GLY A 28 6.39 -31.36 11.01
CA GLY A 28 5.00 -31.67 10.65
C GLY A 28 3.95 -30.64 11.10
N ARG A 29 4.28 -29.65 11.94
CA ARG A 29 3.35 -28.56 12.28
C ARG A 29 3.64 -27.30 11.45
N LYS A 30 2.66 -26.85 10.67
CA LYS A 30 2.77 -25.69 9.76
C LYS A 30 2.26 -24.36 10.35
N GLY A 31 1.87 -24.33 11.62
CA GLY A 31 1.17 -23.18 12.22
C GLY A 31 -0.22 -22.95 11.63
N ARG A 32 -1.00 -22.02 12.20
CA ARG A 32 -2.27 -21.57 11.61
C ARG A 32 -1.97 -20.82 10.30
N HIS A 33 -2.81 -20.98 9.27
CA HIS A 33 -2.65 -20.34 7.94
C HIS A 33 -1.28 -20.54 7.26
N ASP A 34 -0.65 -21.70 7.45
CA ASP A 34 0.72 -21.98 6.95
C ASP A 34 1.75 -20.92 7.42
N GLY A 35 1.55 -20.39 8.63
CA GLY A 35 2.39 -19.39 9.27
C GLY A 35 2.04 -17.94 8.92
N ALA A 36 1.10 -17.69 8.01
CA ALA A 36 0.66 -16.35 7.67
C ALA A 36 -0.16 -15.69 8.79
N THR A 37 -0.10 -14.37 8.87
CA THR A 37 -0.76 -13.59 9.92
C THR A 37 -1.94 -12.80 9.38
N GLU A 38 -3.04 -12.86 10.14
CA GLU A 38 -4.24 -12.07 9.88
C GLU A 38 -3.99 -10.58 10.16
N PRO A 39 -4.52 -9.67 9.31
CA PRO A 39 -4.39 -8.22 9.47
C PRO A 39 -4.79 -7.71 10.87
N GLU A 40 -5.90 -8.19 11.41
CA GLU A 40 -6.43 -7.73 12.70
C GLU A 40 -5.47 -8.03 13.84
N LEU A 41 -4.86 -9.21 13.81
CA LEU A 41 -3.87 -9.60 14.80
C LEU A 41 -2.60 -8.77 14.67
N LEU A 42 -2.16 -8.48 13.45
CA LEU A 42 -1.01 -7.64 13.21
C LEU A 42 -1.24 -6.23 13.77
N THR A 43 -2.37 -5.61 13.45
CA THR A 43 -2.72 -4.27 13.93
C THR A 43 -2.79 -4.20 15.46
N ARG A 44 -3.32 -5.23 16.12
CA ARG A 44 -3.40 -5.28 17.58
C ARG A 44 -2.02 -5.41 18.24
N THR A 45 -1.14 -6.21 17.64
CA THR A 45 0.15 -6.55 18.23
C THR A 45 1.26 -5.57 17.87
N VAL A 46 1.10 -4.75 16.82
CA VAL A 46 2.15 -3.84 16.33
C VAL A 46 2.63 -2.84 17.38
N VAL A 47 1.74 -2.42 18.29
CA VAL A 47 2.05 -1.49 19.39
C VAL A 47 2.92 -2.12 20.47
N ASP A 48 2.87 -3.45 20.59
CA ASP A 48 3.64 -4.22 21.57
C ASP A 48 5.02 -4.63 21.01
N LEU A 49 5.27 -4.35 19.72
CA LEU A 49 6.56 -4.61 19.09
C LEU A 49 7.55 -3.51 19.47
N VAL A 50 8.70 -3.90 20.02
CA VAL A 50 9.86 -3.01 20.21
C VAL A 50 10.79 -3.24 19.02
N PRO A 51 10.90 -2.31 18.05
CA PRO A 51 11.72 -2.53 16.87
C PRO A 51 13.18 -2.69 17.30
N LEU A 52 13.76 -3.86 17.03
CA LEU A 52 15.10 -4.25 17.50
C LEU A 52 16.24 -3.30 17.09
N ALA A 53 16.02 -2.46 16.07
CA ALA A 53 16.97 -1.46 15.61
C ALA A 53 16.57 -0.01 15.97
N GLY A 54 15.61 0.19 16.87
CA GLY A 54 15.07 1.52 17.21
C GLY A 54 14.28 2.17 16.07
N GLY A 55 13.77 1.37 15.14
CA GLY A 55 12.93 1.85 14.03
C GLY A 55 11.53 2.26 14.48
N GLU A 56 10.76 2.86 13.58
CA GLU A 56 9.37 3.24 13.86
C GLU A 56 8.46 2.00 13.92
N THR A 57 7.54 1.96 14.89
CA THR A 57 6.48 0.95 14.98
C THR A 57 5.26 1.28 14.11
N ARG A 58 5.19 2.52 13.62
CA ARG A 58 4.05 3.02 12.86
C ARG A 58 4.04 2.40 11.46
N ILE A 59 2.88 1.86 11.12
CA ILE A 59 2.57 1.46 9.75
C ILE A 59 2.35 2.72 8.92
N ASP A 60 2.97 2.81 7.74
CA ASP A 60 2.78 3.90 6.78
C ASP A 60 1.92 3.43 5.60
N PRO A 61 0.62 3.77 5.54
CA PRO A 61 -0.28 3.38 4.45
C PRO A 61 0.03 4.09 3.13
N ALA A 62 0.82 5.16 3.13
CA ALA A 62 1.20 5.90 1.92
C ALA A 62 2.44 5.30 1.21
N ARG A 63 3.22 4.48 1.92
CA ARG A 63 4.49 3.96 1.41
C ARG A 63 4.33 3.19 0.12
N GLY A 64 5.39 3.16 -0.69
CA GLY A 64 5.42 2.42 -1.95
C GLY A 64 4.78 3.15 -3.11
N LEU A 65 3.96 4.20 -2.86
CA LEU A 65 3.29 4.94 -3.93
C LEU A 65 4.30 5.44 -4.94
N GLY A 66 5.38 6.09 -4.48
CA GLY A 66 6.39 6.64 -5.38
C GLY A 66 7.11 5.60 -6.26
N ARG A 67 7.09 4.32 -5.88
CA ARG A 67 7.67 3.21 -6.66
C ARG A 67 6.72 2.62 -7.68
N VAL A 68 5.45 2.49 -7.33
CA VAL A 68 4.44 1.94 -8.24
C VAL A 68 3.94 3.00 -9.22
N LEU A 69 4.02 4.28 -8.86
CA LEU A 69 3.51 5.39 -9.65
C LEU A 69 4.06 5.42 -11.09
N PRO A 70 5.37 5.33 -11.35
CA PRO A 70 5.90 5.33 -12.73
C PRO A 70 5.43 4.14 -13.58
N THR A 71 5.02 3.05 -12.92
CA THR A 71 4.48 1.85 -13.58
C THR A 71 3.01 2.01 -13.92
N ALA A 72 2.24 2.65 -13.03
CA ALA A 72 0.81 2.88 -13.20
C ALA A 72 0.52 4.03 -14.17
N ARG A 73 1.25 5.16 -14.04
CA ARG A 73 1.05 6.36 -14.84
C ARG A 73 2.33 7.19 -14.88
N ARG A 74 2.72 7.66 -16.07
CA ARG A 74 3.86 8.57 -16.20
C ARG A 74 3.48 9.95 -15.64
N VAL A 75 4.18 10.39 -14.60
CA VAL A 75 3.96 11.69 -13.95
C VAL A 75 5.07 12.66 -14.32
N ARG A 76 4.72 13.93 -14.55
CA ARG A 76 5.68 14.98 -14.93
C ARG A 76 6.28 15.63 -13.68
N PRO A 77 7.52 16.14 -13.72
CA PRO A 77 8.04 16.98 -12.65
C PRO A 77 7.12 18.19 -12.38
N GLY A 78 7.02 18.60 -11.13
CA GLY A 78 6.13 19.67 -10.67
C GLY A 78 4.71 19.20 -10.32
N THR A 79 4.34 17.95 -10.65
CA THR A 79 3.02 17.41 -10.29
C THR A 79 2.81 17.35 -8.79
N LEU A 80 1.66 17.85 -8.35
CA LEU A 80 1.13 17.64 -7.02
C LEU A 80 0.38 16.30 -7.00
N VAL A 81 0.85 15.36 -6.18
CA VAL A 81 0.21 14.07 -5.92
C VAL A 81 -0.62 14.22 -4.66
N VAL A 82 -1.94 14.05 -4.79
CA VAL A 82 -2.88 14.16 -3.68
C VAL A 82 -3.44 12.77 -3.39
N ILE A 83 -3.23 12.26 -2.18
CA ILE A 83 -3.92 11.05 -1.73
C ILE A 83 -5.22 11.45 -1.06
N VAL A 84 -6.33 10.87 -1.51
CA VAL A 84 -7.66 11.04 -0.92
C VAL A 84 -8.11 9.70 -0.39
N ASP A 85 -7.81 9.47 0.88
CA ASP A 85 -8.07 8.21 1.56
C ASP A 85 -8.06 8.46 3.08
N PRO A 86 -9.14 8.16 3.82
CA PRO A 86 -9.19 8.37 5.26
C PRO A 86 -8.19 7.47 6.02
N ALA A 87 -7.76 6.34 5.43
CA ALA A 87 -6.78 5.44 6.02
C ALA A 87 -5.34 5.94 5.86
N VAL A 88 -5.10 6.97 5.05
CA VAL A 88 -3.77 7.53 4.82
C VAL A 88 -3.64 8.86 5.57
N PRO A 89 -2.91 8.93 6.70
CA PRO A 89 -2.85 10.16 7.51
C PRO A 89 -1.76 11.15 7.07
N THR A 90 -0.77 10.71 6.30
CA THR A 90 0.41 11.52 5.95
C THR A 90 0.85 11.30 4.51
N PRO A 91 1.43 12.32 3.85
CA PRO A 91 1.89 12.18 2.48
C PRO A 91 3.00 11.12 2.34
N PRO A 92 3.11 10.48 1.16
CA PRO A 92 4.15 9.51 0.87
C PRO A 92 5.53 10.17 0.88
N VAL A 93 6.47 9.58 1.63
CA VAL A 93 7.86 10.07 1.74
C VAL A 93 8.75 9.59 0.59
N ASP A 94 8.27 8.67 -0.24
CA ASP A 94 9.05 8.00 -1.27
C ASP A 94 8.72 8.46 -2.71
N LEU A 95 8.03 9.60 -2.86
CA LEU A 95 7.73 10.18 -4.16
C LEU A 95 9.00 10.47 -4.97
N PRO A 96 8.96 10.26 -6.30
CA PRO A 96 10.03 10.68 -7.19
C PRO A 96 10.41 12.16 -7.04
N ARG A 97 11.70 12.45 -7.24
CA ARG A 97 12.23 13.82 -7.16
C ARG A 97 11.46 14.76 -8.09
N GLY A 98 11.09 15.92 -7.56
CA GLY A 98 10.33 16.94 -8.29
C GLY A 98 8.81 16.77 -8.21
N LEU A 99 8.30 15.73 -7.56
CA LEU A 99 6.89 15.63 -7.19
C LEU A 99 6.69 16.18 -5.77
N ARG A 100 5.49 16.69 -5.51
CA ARG A 100 5.03 17.11 -4.19
C ARG A 100 3.87 16.22 -3.76
N GLY A 101 3.75 15.94 -2.47
CA GLY A 101 2.69 15.08 -1.92
C GLY A 101 1.84 15.82 -0.89
N CYS A 102 0.53 15.67 -0.96
CA CYS A 102 -0.36 16.00 0.15
C CYS A 102 -1.44 14.93 0.35
N VAL A 103 -2.13 14.99 1.48
CA VAL A 103 -3.23 14.10 1.84
C VAL A 103 -4.44 14.95 2.12
N VAL A 104 -5.60 14.51 1.61
CA VAL A 104 -6.89 15.12 1.89
C VAL A 104 -7.78 14.03 2.47
N ASN A 105 -8.36 14.27 3.64
CA ASN A 105 -9.35 13.37 4.20
C ASN A 105 -10.69 13.60 3.48
N PRO A 106 -11.24 12.59 2.77
CA PRO A 106 -12.50 12.77 2.05
C PRO A 106 -13.71 13.03 2.96
N GLU A 107 -13.64 12.65 4.23
CA GLU A 107 -14.74 12.79 5.18
C GLU A 107 -14.88 14.22 5.70
N THR A 108 -13.79 14.98 5.73
CA THR A 108 -13.76 16.36 6.22
C THR A 108 -13.74 17.39 5.10
N LEU A 109 -13.75 16.97 3.83
CA LEU A 109 -13.65 17.84 2.65
C LEU A 109 -14.61 19.04 2.64
N ALA A 110 -15.85 18.85 3.10
CA ALA A 110 -16.87 19.90 3.12
C ALA A 110 -16.65 20.92 4.25
N ASP A 111 -16.13 20.46 5.39
CA ASP A 111 -15.94 21.26 6.61
C ASP A 111 -14.53 21.86 6.69
N ASP A 112 -13.57 21.29 5.96
CA ASP A 112 -12.13 21.55 6.04
C ASP A 112 -11.59 22.22 4.76
N THR A 113 -12.41 23.08 4.16
CA THR A 113 -12.03 23.87 2.97
C THR A 113 -10.86 24.84 3.23
N SER A 114 -10.51 25.06 4.50
CA SER A 114 -9.38 25.85 4.97
C SER A 114 -8.13 25.03 5.31
N SER A 115 -8.18 23.69 5.26
CA SER A 115 -6.98 22.86 5.43
C SER A 115 -5.95 23.19 4.36
N GLY A 116 -4.69 23.30 4.78
CA GLY A 116 -3.57 23.61 3.88
C GLY A 116 -3.46 22.65 2.70
N ALA A 117 -3.90 21.38 2.85
CA ALA A 117 -3.90 20.42 1.75
C ALA A 117 -4.96 20.71 0.68
N VAL A 118 -6.18 21.09 1.10
CA VAL A 118 -7.26 21.46 0.18
C VAL A 118 -6.93 22.80 -0.50
N VAL A 119 -6.39 23.76 0.25
CA VAL A 119 -5.93 25.04 -0.28
C VAL A 119 -4.82 24.85 -1.32
N GLU A 120 -3.84 23.98 -1.05
CA GLU A 120 -2.75 23.70 -2.00
C GLU A 120 -3.27 23.00 -3.26
N LEU A 121 -4.19 22.04 -3.13
CA LEU A 121 -4.85 21.40 -4.27
C LEU A 121 -5.58 22.43 -5.15
N VAL A 122 -6.45 23.25 -4.57
CA VAL A 122 -7.21 24.26 -5.31
C VAL A 122 -6.27 25.29 -5.95
N SER A 123 -5.21 25.68 -5.25
CA SER A 123 -4.21 26.62 -5.76
C SER A 123 -3.43 26.05 -6.93
N ALA A 124 -2.98 24.79 -6.85
CA ALA A 124 -2.30 24.10 -7.94
C ALA A 124 -3.18 24.03 -9.20
N VAL A 125 -4.45 23.66 -9.04
CA VAL A 125 -5.40 23.63 -10.16
C VAL A 125 -5.60 25.02 -10.78
N ARG A 126 -5.77 26.06 -9.96
CA ARG A 126 -5.90 27.45 -10.45
C ARG A 126 -4.68 27.92 -11.22
N ARG A 127 -3.47 27.61 -10.72
CA ARG A 127 -2.19 27.93 -11.39
C ARG A 127 -1.95 27.09 -12.65
N GLY A 128 -2.77 26.08 -12.92
CA GLY A 128 -2.58 25.16 -14.04
C GLY A 128 -1.40 24.20 -13.87
N GLU A 129 -1.01 23.97 -12.62
CA GLU A 129 -0.04 22.93 -12.29
C GLU A 129 -0.69 21.56 -12.49
N PRO A 130 0.08 20.56 -12.95
CA PRO A 130 -0.46 19.21 -13.09
C PRO A 130 -0.78 18.63 -11.71
N VAL A 131 -1.97 18.06 -11.56
CA VAL A 131 -2.44 17.43 -10.32
C VAL A 131 -2.83 15.99 -10.61
N LEU A 132 -2.33 15.06 -9.79
CA LEU A 132 -2.72 13.66 -9.80
C LEU A 132 -3.36 13.29 -8.47
N VAL A 133 -4.61 12.88 -8.49
CA VAL A 133 -5.33 12.43 -7.30
C VAL A 133 -5.38 10.91 -7.27
N VAL A 134 -4.95 10.33 -6.16
CA VAL A 134 -4.91 8.90 -5.88
C VAL A 134 -5.91 8.57 -4.78
N GLY A 135 -6.77 7.56 -4.96
CA GLY A 135 -7.75 7.18 -3.95
C GLY A 135 -8.77 6.18 -4.46
N GLY A 136 -9.72 5.80 -3.62
CA GLY A 136 -10.80 4.88 -3.96
C GLY A 136 -11.79 5.54 -4.90
N ASP A 137 -12.52 4.76 -5.70
CA ASP A 137 -13.48 5.34 -6.66
C ASP A 137 -14.51 6.25 -5.98
N LYS A 138 -14.96 5.87 -4.78
CA LYS A 138 -15.90 6.66 -3.97
C LYS A 138 -15.27 7.97 -3.49
N ASP A 139 -14.02 7.92 -3.02
CA ASP A 139 -13.33 9.09 -2.48
C ASP A 139 -12.89 10.07 -3.58
N LEU A 140 -12.45 9.54 -4.72
CA LEU A 140 -12.22 10.32 -5.94
C LEU A 140 -13.50 11.01 -6.41
N ALA A 141 -14.64 10.30 -6.40
CA ALA A 141 -15.93 10.89 -6.75
C ALA A 141 -16.35 12.00 -5.77
N ARG A 142 -16.17 11.79 -4.45
CA ARG A 142 -16.42 12.80 -3.42
C ARG A 142 -15.59 14.06 -3.62
N LEU A 143 -14.27 13.92 -3.85
CA LEU A 143 -13.41 15.06 -4.14
C LEU A 143 -13.90 15.83 -5.37
N CYS A 144 -14.20 15.12 -6.46
CA CYS A 144 -14.59 15.77 -7.71
C CYS A 144 -15.92 16.52 -7.58
N SER A 145 -16.85 16.02 -6.76
CA SER A 145 -18.11 16.70 -6.45
C SER A 145 -17.92 17.93 -5.56
N ALA A 146 -16.86 17.96 -4.73
CA ALA A 146 -16.54 19.09 -3.87
C ALA A 146 -15.81 20.22 -4.60
N LEU A 147 -15.19 19.95 -5.76
CA LEU A 147 -14.47 20.95 -6.55
C LEU A 147 -15.39 21.62 -7.59
N PRO A 148 -15.13 22.89 -7.95
CA PRO A 148 -15.79 23.51 -9.09
C PRO A 148 -15.58 22.68 -10.37
N GLN A 149 -16.60 22.57 -11.24
CA GLN A 149 -16.57 21.70 -12.44
C GLN A 149 -15.34 21.98 -13.33
N GLU A 150 -15.00 23.24 -13.55
CA GLU A 150 -13.82 23.66 -14.34
C GLU A 150 -12.50 23.16 -13.76
N SER A 151 -12.44 22.97 -12.43
CA SER A 151 -11.27 22.46 -11.72
C SER A 151 -11.19 20.94 -11.77
N ALA A 152 -12.33 20.25 -11.71
CA ALA A 152 -12.40 18.79 -11.72
C ALA A 152 -11.85 18.18 -13.03
N HIS A 153 -12.00 18.87 -14.17
CA HIS A 153 -11.46 18.42 -15.46
C HIS A 153 -9.95 18.59 -15.61
N ARG A 154 -9.30 19.36 -14.73
CA ARG A 154 -7.86 19.64 -14.77
C ARG A 154 -7.04 18.68 -13.92
N ILE A 155 -7.69 17.70 -13.31
CA ILE A 155 -7.11 16.74 -12.40
C ILE A 155 -7.05 15.37 -13.08
N ASP A 156 -5.86 14.77 -13.06
CA ASP A 156 -5.72 13.36 -13.39
C ASP A 156 -6.11 12.49 -12.20
N ARG A 157 -6.80 11.38 -12.47
CA ARG A 157 -7.21 10.40 -11.45
C ARG A 157 -6.37 9.13 -11.56
N LEU A 158 -6.08 8.52 -10.43
CA LEU A 158 -5.46 7.21 -10.31
C LEU A 158 -6.18 6.42 -9.22
N PRO A 159 -7.12 5.54 -9.59
CA PRO A 159 -7.77 4.70 -8.61
C PRO A 159 -6.76 3.78 -7.93
N HIS A 160 -6.91 3.59 -6.62
CA HIS A 160 -6.34 2.43 -5.95
C HIS A 160 -7.39 1.31 -5.81
N ARG A 161 -6.92 0.07 -5.68
CA ARG A 161 -7.74 -1.12 -5.49
C ARG A 161 -7.17 -1.95 -4.35
N SER A 162 -8.06 -2.49 -3.51
CA SER A 162 -7.70 -3.62 -2.66
C SER A 162 -7.51 -4.88 -3.51
N LEU A 163 -6.99 -5.94 -2.89
CA LEU A 163 -6.77 -7.20 -3.59
C LEU A 163 -8.08 -7.95 -3.87
N SER A 164 -9.11 -7.69 -3.07
CA SER A 164 -10.45 -8.24 -3.24
C SER A 164 -11.26 -7.51 -4.33
N GLU A 165 -10.81 -6.34 -4.76
CA GLU A 165 -11.50 -5.47 -5.73
C GLU A 165 -10.78 -5.41 -7.09
N LEU A 166 -9.97 -6.42 -7.43
CA LEU A 166 -9.27 -6.47 -8.71
C LEU A 166 -10.28 -6.45 -9.88
N ASP A 167 -10.18 -5.40 -10.70
CA ASP A 167 -10.93 -5.26 -11.93
C ASP A 167 -10.00 -5.35 -13.16
N GLY A 168 -10.59 -5.35 -14.36
CA GLY A 168 -9.84 -5.20 -15.62
C GLY A 168 -9.59 -3.75 -16.01
N GLY A 169 -9.78 -2.80 -15.08
CA GLY A 169 -9.78 -1.36 -15.33
C GLY A 169 -8.49 -0.89 -16.00
N PRO A 170 -8.53 0.19 -16.81
CA PRO A 170 -7.42 0.51 -17.70
C PRO A 170 -6.13 0.99 -17.00
N TYR A 171 -6.22 1.39 -15.74
CA TYR A 171 -5.10 1.87 -14.92
C TYR A 171 -5.47 1.84 -13.43
N GLY A 172 -4.48 1.80 -12.55
CA GLY A 172 -4.68 1.83 -11.11
C GLY A 172 -3.45 1.35 -10.33
N VAL A 173 -3.52 1.44 -9.01
CA VAL A 173 -2.50 0.92 -8.09
C VAL A 173 -3.12 -0.03 -7.07
N LEU A 174 -2.37 -1.02 -6.61
CA LEU A 174 -2.80 -1.89 -5.52
C LEU A 174 -2.41 -1.27 -4.20
N HIS A 175 -3.36 -1.22 -3.28
CA HIS A 175 -3.19 -0.63 -1.96
C HIS A 175 -3.82 -1.51 -0.89
N ASP A 176 -3.14 -1.58 0.25
CA ASP A 176 -3.63 -2.18 1.48
C ASP A 176 -3.19 -1.29 2.64
N PRO A 177 -4.06 -0.96 3.62
CA PRO A 177 -3.69 -0.06 4.72
C PRO A 177 -2.49 -0.53 5.54
N LEU A 178 -2.27 -1.84 5.63
CA LEU A 178 -1.11 -2.40 6.31
C LEU A 178 0.11 -2.37 5.43
N LEU A 179 0.04 -2.75 4.16
CA LEU A 179 1.20 -2.90 3.26
C LEU A 179 1.62 -1.60 2.55
N GLY A 180 0.72 -0.62 2.46
CA GLY A 180 0.84 0.52 1.57
C GLY A 180 0.56 0.14 0.11
N TYR A 181 1.18 0.85 -0.83
CA TYR A 181 1.04 0.58 -2.25
C TYR A 181 2.04 -0.48 -2.71
N PHE A 182 1.53 -1.59 -3.27
CA PHE A 182 2.34 -2.78 -3.51
C PHE A 182 2.26 -3.33 -4.95
N GLY A 183 1.50 -2.66 -5.82
CA GLY A 183 1.40 -3.02 -7.22
C GLY A 183 0.77 -1.94 -8.08
N ALA A 184 0.74 -2.17 -9.39
CA ALA A 184 0.19 -1.27 -10.38
C ALA A 184 -0.41 -2.04 -11.55
N PHE A 185 -1.49 -1.53 -12.11
CA PHE A 185 -1.98 -1.96 -13.40
C PHE A 185 -1.06 -1.44 -14.49
N ARG A 186 -0.65 -2.30 -15.42
CA ARG A 186 0.24 -1.95 -16.54
C ARG A 186 -0.49 -1.98 -17.87
N GLU A 187 0.11 -1.34 -18.86
CA GLU A 187 -0.32 -1.33 -20.26
C GLU A 187 -0.54 -2.73 -20.90
N CYS A 188 -0.03 -3.80 -20.30
CA CYS A 188 -0.31 -5.17 -20.73
C CYS A 188 -1.64 -5.73 -20.19
N GLY A 189 -2.48 -4.90 -19.58
CA GLY A 189 -3.81 -5.26 -19.11
C GLY A 189 -3.80 -6.12 -17.85
N ARG A 190 -2.79 -6.00 -16.98
CA ARG A 190 -2.61 -6.88 -15.81
C ARG A 190 -2.11 -6.09 -14.60
N TRP A 191 -2.46 -6.57 -13.40
CA TRP A 191 -1.99 -6.07 -12.12
C TRP A 191 -0.62 -6.67 -11.79
N HIS A 192 0.42 -5.85 -11.88
CA HIS A 192 1.79 -6.22 -11.55
C HIS A 192 2.10 -5.90 -10.10
N LEU A 193 2.74 -6.83 -9.40
CA LEU A 193 3.30 -6.56 -8.08
C LEU A 193 4.63 -5.81 -8.22
N ASP A 194 4.96 -4.95 -7.24
CA ASP A 194 6.33 -4.43 -7.08
C ASP A 194 7.25 -5.54 -6.56
N TRP A 195 7.53 -6.52 -7.42
CA TRP A 195 8.22 -7.77 -7.09
C TRP A 195 9.63 -7.60 -6.52
N ARG A 196 10.22 -6.40 -6.65
CA ARG A 196 11.50 -6.06 -6.02
C ARG A 196 11.36 -5.82 -4.52
N ARG A 197 10.17 -5.46 -4.05
CA ARG A 197 9.88 -5.12 -2.64
C ARG A 197 8.79 -5.98 -2.03
N VAL A 198 8.01 -6.68 -2.86
CA VAL A 198 6.85 -7.45 -2.45
C VAL A 198 7.07 -8.89 -2.89
N TYR A 199 7.15 -9.77 -1.91
CA TYR A 199 7.02 -11.21 -2.15
C TYR A 199 5.59 -11.61 -1.82
N ALA A 200 5.00 -12.43 -2.69
CA ALA A 200 3.66 -12.94 -2.48
C ALA A 200 3.67 -14.46 -2.69
N ARG A 201 2.95 -15.18 -1.82
CA ARG A 201 2.82 -16.64 -1.91
C ARG A 201 1.41 -17.10 -1.60
N ARG A 202 1.07 -18.29 -2.06
CA ARG A 202 -0.18 -18.96 -1.71
C ARG A 202 -0.08 -19.62 -0.33
N THR A 203 -1.19 -19.57 0.40
CA THR A 203 -1.43 -20.29 1.65
C THR A 203 -2.79 -20.99 1.56
N ARG A 204 -3.11 -21.86 2.52
CA ARG A 204 -4.45 -22.44 2.68
C ARG A 204 -5.56 -21.41 2.89
N SER A 205 -5.21 -20.18 3.26
CA SER A 205 -6.15 -19.11 3.54
C SER A 205 -6.07 -17.98 2.53
N GLY A 206 -5.43 -18.18 1.38
CA GLY A 206 -5.32 -17.16 0.33
C GLY A 206 -3.89 -16.65 0.16
N LEU A 207 -3.73 -15.51 -0.50
CA LEU A 207 -2.42 -14.88 -0.73
C LEU A 207 -1.89 -14.22 0.55
N ALA A 208 -0.63 -14.51 0.85
CA ALA A 208 0.13 -13.84 1.90
C ALA A 208 1.26 -13.02 1.27
N PHE A 209 1.53 -11.85 1.83
CA PHE A 209 2.48 -10.88 1.31
C PHE A 209 3.55 -10.51 2.33
N THR A 210 4.77 -10.33 1.84
CA THR A 210 5.93 -9.92 2.62
C THR A 210 6.58 -8.70 1.98
N LEU A 211 6.92 -7.70 2.80
CA LEU A 211 7.67 -6.53 2.37
C LEU A 211 9.18 -6.74 2.58
N LEU A 212 9.90 -6.97 1.49
CA LEU A 212 11.29 -7.42 1.48
C LEU A 212 12.31 -6.35 1.89
N THR A 213 11.99 -5.07 1.66
CA THR A 213 12.94 -3.96 1.87
C THR A 213 12.55 -3.06 3.03
N GLN A 214 11.51 -3.42 3.78
CA GLN A 214 11.04 -2.61 4.91
C GLN A 214 11.88 -2.92 6.14
N ARG A 215 12.43 -1.88 6.78
CA ARG A 215 13.24 -2.04 7.99
C ARG A 215 12.40 -2.05 9.26
N SER A 216 11.31 -1.28 9.32
CA SER A 216 10.43 -1.22 10.50
C SER A 216 9.06 -0.59 10.17
N PRO A 217 7.93 -1.14 10.69
CA PRO A 217 7.80 -2.54 11.07
C PRO A 217 7.98 -3.44 9.84
N MET A 218 8.71 -4.54 9.97
CA MET A 218 8.87 -5.50 8.88
C MET A 218 7.64 -6.43 8.83
N LEU A 219 6.80 -6.25 7.80
CA LEU A 219 5.60 -7.05 7.64
C LEU A 219 5.90 -8.29 6.78
N VAL A 220 5.65 -9.47 7.34
CA VAL A 220 5.95 -10.76 6.71
C VAL A 220 4.72 -11.65 6.73
N ASP A 221 4.44 -12.26 5.59
CA ASP A 221 3.32 -13.16 5.31
C ASP A 221 1.98 -12.66 5.89
N VAL A 222 1.61 -11.44 5.54
CA VAL A 222 0.32 -10.83 5.89
C VAL A 222 -0.77 -11.26 4.91
N LEU A 223 -1.90 -11.76 5.42
CA LEU A 223 -3.08 -12.14 4.64
C LEU A 223 -3.90 -10.88 4.26
N VAL A 224 -3.53 -10.20 3.19
CA VAL A 224 -4.25 -9.02 2.65
C VAL A 224 -5.72 -9.34 2.43
N ASP A 225 -6.60 -8.41 2.84
CA ASP A 225 -8.07 -8.57 2.86
C ASP A 225 -8.53 -9.89 3.52
N GLY A 226 -7.85 -10.34 4.58
CA GLY A 226 -8.15 -11.60 5.26
C GLY A 226 -7.74 -12.86 4.48
N GLY A 227 -7.06 -12.70 3.35
CA GLY A 227 -6.54 -13.78 2.53
C GLY A 227 -7.37 -14.03 1.26
N VAL A 228 -7.21 -13.14 0.29
CA VAL A 228 -7.89 -13.27 -1.01
C VAL A 228 -7.45 -14.55 -1.73
N ARG A 229 -8.44 -15.28 -2.25
CA ARG A 229 -8.20 -16.37 -3.20
C ARG A 229 -7.92 -15.76 -4.57
N ALA A 230 -6.64 -15.54 -4.84
CA ALA A 230 -6.14 -15.02 -6.09
C ALA A 230 -4.93 -15.84 -6.55
N GLU A 231 -4.60 -15.69 -7.83
CA GLU A 231 -3.49 -16.36 -8.45
C GLU A 231 -2.30 -15.43 -8.69
N ILE A 232 -1.10 -15.92 -8.38
CA ILE A 232 0.15 -15.27 -8.78
C ILE A 232 0.69 -16.05 -9.96
N ARG A 233 0.86 -15.36 -11.10
CA ARG A 233 1.42 -15.95 -12.32
C ARG A 233 2.51 -15.03 -12.87
N PRO A 234 3.50 -15.55 -13.61
CA PRO A 234 4.38 -14.69 -14.38
C PRO A 234 3.59 -13.99 -15.50
N CYS A 235 3.82 -12.69 -15.69
CA CYS A 235 3.25 -11.97 -16.82
C CYS A 235 3.84 -12.49 -18.14
N PRO A 236 3.04 -12.91 -19.13
CA PRO A 236 3.57 -13.43 -20.39
C PRO A 236 4.37 -12.39 -21.18
N ARG A 237 4.09 -11.10 -21.00
CA ARG A 237 4.79 -10.00 -21.71
C ARG A 237 6.07 -9.55 -21.00
N HIS A 238 6.12 -9.64 -19.67
CA HIS A 238 7.17 -8.99 -18.88
C HIS A 238 7.97 -9.95 -17.99
N GLY A 239 7.51 -11.20 -17.81
CA GLY A 239 8.13 -12.18 -16.92
C GLY A 239 7.98 -11.89 -15.42
N THR A 240 7.46 -10.72 -15.03
CA THR A 240 7.29 -10.32 -13.63
C THR A 240 5.97 -10.83 -13.04
N PRO A 241 5.89 -11.06 -11.71
CA PRO A 241 4.66 -11.48 -11.04
C PRO A 241 3.47 -10.56 -11.29
N VAL A 242 2.36 -11.16 -11.69
CA VAL A 242 1.03 -10.53 -11.75
C VAL A 242 0.08 -11.24 -10.82
N VAL A 243 -0.89 -10.50 -10.31
CA VAL A 243 -2.00 -11.04 -9.55
C VAL A 243 -3.29 -10.96 -10.35
N SER A 244 -4.09 -12.01 -10.30
CA SER A 244 -5.43 -12.06 -10.88
C SER A 244 -6.38 -12.77 -9.92
N PRO A 245 -7.69 -12.48 -9.98
CA PRO A 245 -8.71 -13.33 -9.36
C PRO A 245 -8.53 -14.81 -9.73
#